data_AF-A0A1Y4FS21-F1
#
_entry.id   AF-A0A1Y4FS21-F1
#
_cell.length_a   1.000
_cell.length_b   1.000
_cell.length_c   1.000
_cell.angle_alpha   90.00
_cell.angle_beta   90.00
_cell.angle_gamma   90.00
#
_symmetry.space_group_name_H-M   'P 1'
#
loop_
_entity.id
_entity.type
_entity.pdbx_description
1 polymer ?
#
loop_
_entity_poly.entity_id
_entity_poly.type
_entity_poly.pdbx_seq_one_letter_code
_entity_poly.pdbx_strand_id
1 'polypeptide(L)'
;MPENVNTSPLVLNANPDPEDDTRPTMVAVEHVSMVFNMASEQLNSLKEYAIALARRELMFKEFRALDDISFEVKKGDVFGILGTNGSGKSTMLKIIAGVLEPTTGKCAINGNIAPLIELGAGFDMELTARENIYLNGALLGYSRKFIKQHFDEIVEFAEIEKFLDMPMKNYSSGMVARIAFAIATVIVPEILIVDEVLSVGDFMFQQKCERRITQLIKDHDVTVLIVSHNNAQIERLCNKAIWIEKGHTRMIGSAQNVCRTYRVLGGHVGSAKAERHVFEMLNEKIEVSDGIADVIAGESRYGIAAKLAAECKFPQGSPVIIAPGELASPCMSATALASLMNAPLLLTKPDMLPDATLQELNRLAPHRIVFIGSETVISSSVVKAAANACPKRPEIIRLEGDTASQLSWEMYSFGKEGGAWGDTAFITYDGCTADLISFSPYIFQKKCPVFFLIEDGVINERTREALEKGVFSHLYVLGGSQRVSDEFLERCRRAGTEFERIIGDGPYHANELINDKITSNTPSNQSSVKSPITVERLIVSSAWMPFDALTAGVYAGKTHSAFLLEDPQDLDSVSHALSYIEKQQGAVRHLTFLGGSTHFSSLDQLILSKAVMRAER
;
A
#
# COMPACT_ATOMS: atom_id res chain seq x y z
N MET A 1 -8.83 12.14 -11.84
CA MET A 1 -8.34 12.26 -10.44
C MET A 1 -9.57 12.25 -9.56
N PRO A 2 -9.60 11.50 -8.44
CA PRO A 2 -10.77 11.51 -7.56
C PRO A 2 -11.08 12.95 -7.13
N GLU A 3 -12.34 13.34 -7.24
CA GLU A 3 -12.80 14.72 -6.97
C GLU A 3 -12.78 15.08 -5.47
N ASN A 4 -12.52 14.11 -4.60
CA ASN A 4 -12.59 14.25 -3.13
C ASN A 4 -11.23 13.97 -2.47
N VAL A 5 -10.23 14.85 -2.65
CA VAL A 5 -8.97 14.82 -1.86
C VAL A 5 -9.07 15.90 -0.79
N ASN A 6 -8.70 15.63 0.47
CA ASN A 6 -9.06 16.52 1.59
C ASN A 6 -8.46 17.94 1.50
N THR A 7 -7.25 18.27 1.08
CA THR A 7 -6.71 19.67 1.06
C THR A 7 -6.64 20.47 2.38
N SER A 8 -7.37 20.12 3.44
CA SER A 8 -7.30 20.81 4.74
C SER A 8 -5.87 20.75 5.32
N PRO A 9 -5.38 21.85 5.92
CA PRO A 9 -4.08 21.85 6.61
C PRO A 9 -4.03 20.83 7.74
N LEU A 10 -2.92 20.10 7.80
CA LEU A 10 -2.54 19.17 8.85
C LEU A 10 -1.50 19.87 9.73
N VAL A 11 -1.96 20.37 10.88
CA VAL A 11 -1.11 21.12 11.83
C VAL A 11 -0.69 20.20 12.96
N LEU A 12 0.61 20.10 13.21
CA LEU A 12 1.14 19.46 14.41
C LEU A 12 0.96 20.42 15.61
N ASN A 13 0.17 20.03 16.61
CA ASN A 13 0.14 20.71 17.90
C ASN A 13 1.42 20.42 18.72
N ALA A 14 2.60 20.70 18.17
CA ALA A 14 3.88 20.77 18.88
C ALA A 14 5.04 20.90 17.87
N ASN A 15 5.19 22.07 17.29
CA ASN A 15 6.42 22.84 17.39
C ASN A 15 6.09 24.24 16.90
N PRO A 16 6.37 25.31 17.67
CA PRO A 16 6.45 26.61 17.05
C PRO A 16 7.52 26.49 15.96
N ASP A 17 7.21 26.91 14.73
CA ASP A 17 8.29 27.42 13.89
C ASP A 17 9.10 28.36 14.79
N PRO A 18 10.44 28.27 14.80
CA PRO A 18 11.21 29.17 15.62
C PRO A 18 10.85 30.59 15.17
N GLU A 19 10.05 31.28 15.99
CA GLU A 19 9.81 32.73 15.88
C GLU A 19 11.15 33.51 15.97
N ASP A 20 12.27 32.80 16.18
CA ASP A 20 13.65 33.26 16.26
C ASP A 20 14.58 32.80 15.10
N ASP A 21 14.10 32.27 13.95
CA ASP A 21 15.02 32.03 12.80
C ASP A 21 15.42 33.36 12.13
N THR A 22 16.49 33.99 12.66
CA THR A 22 17.00 35.30 12.22
C THR A 22 17.79 35.26 10.91
N ARG A 23 17.91 34.10 10.25
CA ARG A 23 18.61 34.00 8.96
C ARG A 23 17.87 34.82 7.90
N PRO A 24 18.57 35.40 6.92
CA PRO A 24 17.93 36.14 5.83
C PRO A 24 16.92 35.25 5.08
N THR A 25 15.74 35.80 4.78
CA THR A 25 14.78 35.17 3.87
C THR A 25 15.29 35.34 2.44
N MET A 26 15.43 34.21 1.74
CA MET A 26 15.91 34.15 0.35
C MET A 26 14.73 34.06 -0.64
N VAL A 27 13.67 33.36 -0.25
CA VAL A 27 12.40 33.26 -0.99
C VAL A 27 11.26 33.50 -0.01
N ALA A 28 10.39 34.47 -0.32
CA ALA A 28 9.15 34.73 0.42
C ALA A 28 7.97 34.59 -0.53
N VAL A 29 7.08 33.63 -0.23
CA VAL A 29 5.83 33.38 -0.96
C VAL A 29 4.69 33.82 -0.05
N GLU A 30 3.90 34.79 -0.50
CA GLU A 30 2.81 35.40 0.28
C GLU A 30 1.48 35.30 -0.47
N HIS A 31 0.57 34.46 0.02
CA HIS A 31 -0.80 34.30 -0.49
C HIS A 31 -0.88 34.02 -2.00
N VAL A 32 0.08 33.25 -2.52
CA VAL A 32 0.22 32.98 -3.95
C VAL A 32 -0.88 32.04 -4.44
N SER A 33 -1.64 32.50 -5.42
CA SER A 33 -2.57 31.68 -6.20
C SER A 33 -2.27 31.76 -7.69
N MET A 34 -2.54 30.67 -8.41
CA MET A 34 -2.32 30.59 -9.86
C MET A 34 -3.52 29.93 -10.53
N VAL A 35 -4.15 30.65 -11.45
CA VAL A 35 -5.29 30.20 -12.25
C VAL A 35 -4.91 30.17 -13.72
N PHE A 36 -5.07 29.01 -14.35
CA PHE A 36 -4.94 28.84 -15.79
C PHE A 36 -6.31 28.83 -16.44
N ASN A 37 -6.45 29.52 -17.56
CA ASN A 37 -7.64 29.45 -18.40
C ASN A 37 -7.51 28.26 -19.35
N MET A 38 -8.25 27.18 -19.11
CA MET A 38 -8.33 26.09 -20.07
C MET A 38 -9.30 26.48 -21.18
N ALA A 39 -8.76 26.81 -22.36
CA ALA A 39 -9.57 26.95 -23.57
C ALA A 39 -10.03 25.56 -24.00
N SER A 40 -11.33 25.36 -24.18
CA SER A 40 -11.88 24.08 -24.64
C SER A 40 -11.69 23.83 -26.14
N GLU A 41 -11.43 24.86 -26.96
CA GLU A 41 -11.14 24.71 -28.40
C GLU A 41 -10.26 25.87 -28.91
N GLN A 42 -9.34 25.59 -29.85
CA GLN A 42 -8.72 26.64 -30.67
C GLN A 42 -9.76 27.14 -31.69
N LEU A 43 -10.38 28.28 -31.40
CA LEU A 43 -11.29 28.93 -32.35
C LEU A 43 -10.47 29.50 -33.50
N ASN A 44 -10.55 28.88 -34.67
CA ASN A 44 -9.69 29.18 -35.83
C ASN A 44 -10.32 30.23 -36.75
N SER A 45 -11.57 30.66 -36.49
CA SER A 45 -12.22 31.72 -37.27
C SER A 45 -13.05 32.71 -36.42
N LEU A 46 -13.14 33.95 -36.91
CA LEU A 46 -14.01 35.00 -36.34
C LEU A 46 -15.49 34.60 -36.28
N LYS A 47 -15.94 33.69 -37.16
CA LYS A 47 -17.30 33.14 -37.15
C LYS A 47 -17.52 32.20 -35.97
N GLU A 48 -16.56 31.32 -35.68
CA GLU A 48 -16.62 30.41 -34.53
C GLU A 48 -16.60 31.19 -33.21
N TYR A 49 -15.79 32.24 -33.14
CA TYR A 49 -15.78 33.16 -31.99
C TYR A 49 -17.14 33.83 -31.76
N ALA A 50 -17.76 34.36 -32.82
CA ALA A 50 -19.08 34.99 -32.73
C ALA A 50 -20.18 34.00 -32.33
N ILE A 51 -20.10 32.75 -32.80
CA ILE A 51 -21.05 31.67 -32.44
C ILE A 51 -20.88 31.25 -30.98
N ALA A 52 -19.64 31.04 -30.52
CA ALA A 52 -19.34 30.67 -29.13
C ALA A 52 -19.72 31.79 -28.14
N LEU A 53 -19.52 33.06 -28.52
CA LEU A 53 -19.95 34.24 -27.76
C LEU A 53 -21.48 34.32 -27.65
N ALA A 54 -22.20 34.11 -28.76
CA ALA A 54 -23.66 34.13 -28.80
C ALA A 54 -24.29 32.99 -27.98
N ARG A 55 -23.61 31.84 -27.88
CA ARG A 55 -24.07 30.67 -27.11
C ARG A 55 -23.65 30.68 -25.64
N ARG A 56 -22.88 31.67 -25.18
CA ARG A 56 -22.22 31.68 -23.85
C ARG A 56 -21.36 30.42 -23.61
N GLU A 57 -20.84 29.83 -24.68
CA GLU A 57 -19.98 28.63 -24.64
C GLU A 57 -18.49 28.99 -24.52
N LEU A 58 -18.13 30.29 -24.54
CA LEU A 58 -16.78 30.81 -24.24
C LEU A 58 -16.42 30.75 -22.74
N MET A 59 -17.09 29.90 -21.96
CA MET A 59 -16.80 29.74 -20.54
C MET A 59 -15.47 28.99 -20.43
N PHE A 60 -14.38 29.75 -20.33
CA PHE A 60 -13.07 29.21 -19.96
C PHE A 60 -13.26 28.36 -18.70
N LYS A 61 -12.82 27.11 -18.73
CA LYS A 61 -12.78 26.31 -17.52
C LYS A 61 -11.54 26.76 -16.77
N GLU A 62 -11.73 27.54 -15.71
CA GLU A 62 -10.64 27.93 -14.82
C GLU A 62 -10.06 26.68 -14.16
N PHE A 63 -8.74 26.54 -14.25
CA PHE A 63 -7.98 25.52 -13.53
C PHE A 63 -7.08 26.23 -12.53
N ARG A 64 -7.45 26.15 -11.26
CA ARG A 64 -6.63 26.67 -10.16
C ARG A 64 -5.53 25.66 -9.82
N ALA A 65 -4.29 26.01 -10.15
CA ALA A 65 -3.12 25.17 -9.91
C ALA A 65 -2.50 25.40 -8.52
N LEU A 66 -2.65 26.61 -7.97
CA LEU A 66 -2.22 27.01 -6.62
C LEU A 66 -3.31 27.87 -6.00
N ASP A 67 -3.57 27.69 -4.71
CA ASP A 67 -4.60 28.41 -3.96
C ASP A 67 -4.07 28.81 -2.58
N ASP A 68 -3.81 30.12 -2.44
CA ASP A 68 -3.42 30.79 -1.20
C ASP A 68 -2.22 30.15 -0.46
N ILE A 69 -1.13 29.86 -1.19
CA ILE A 69 0.08 29.29 -0.59
C ILE A 69 0.97 30.39 -0.01
N SER A 70 1.44 30.20 1.23
CA SER A 70 2.41 31.07 1.88
C SER A 70 3.51 30.27 2.58
N PHE A 71 4.78 30.64 2.38
CA PHE A 71 5.93 30.08 3.11
C PHE A 71 7.20 30.93 2.88
N GLU A 72 8.19 30.73 3.74
CA GLU A 72 9.52 31.34 3.61
C GLU A 72 10.62 30.28 3.53
N VAL A 73 11.63 30.55 2.72
CA VAL A 73 12.88 29.77 2.65
C VAL A 73 14.03 30.65 3.14
N LYS A 74 14.73 30.22 4.18
CA LYS A 74 15.84 30.96 4.77
C LYS A 74 17.16 30.59 4.11
N LYS A 75 18.16 31.47 4.24
CA LYS A 75 19.51 31.24 3.72
C LYS A 75 20.09 29.92 4.23
N GLY A 76 20.59 29.11 3.30
CA GLY A 76 21.19 27.79 3.56
C GLY A 76 20.18 26.67 3.81
N ASP A 77 18.86 26.93 3.71
CA ASP A 77 17.87 25.86 3.75
C ASP A 77 17.95 25.01 2.47
N VAL A 78 17.76 23.70 2.64
CA VAL A 78 17.51 22.76 1.56
C VAL A 78 16.04 22.37 1.66
N PHE A 79 15.21 23.04 0.88
CA PHE A 79 13.77 23.07 1.01
C PHE A 79 13.10 22.16 -0.02
N GLY A 80 12.44 21.10 0.44
CA GLY A 80 11.73 20.15 -0.40
C GLY A 80 10.29 20.57 -0.68
N ILE A 81 9.81 20.36 -1.90
CA ILE A 81 8.40 20.52 -2.26
C ILE A 81 7.88 19.16 -2.75
N LEU A 82 6.89 18.63 -2.05
CA LEU A 82 6.29 17.31 -2.30
C LEU A 82 4.77 17.36 -2.45
N GLY A 83 4.19 16.28 -2.98
CA GLY A 83 2.78 16.19 -3.32
C GLY A 83 2.52 15.34 -4.56
N THR A 84 1.26 14.98 -4.82
CA THR A 84 0.93 14.11 -5.97
C THR A 84 1.11 14.81 -7.33
N ASN A 85 0.99 14.06 -8.41
CA ASN A 85 1.03 14.63 -9.75
C ASN A 85 -0.12 15.63 -9.96
N GLY A 86 0.21 16.79 -10.54
CA GLY A 86 -0.77 17.87 -10.73
C GLY A 86 -1.11 18.65 -9.45
N SER A 87 -0.34 18.50 -8.37
CA SER A 87 -0.61 19.23 -7.11
C SER A 87 -0.17 20.71 -7.12
N GLY A 88 0.59 21.16 -8.13
CA GLY A 88 1.03 22.54 -8.27
C GLY A 88 2.53 22.79 -8.08
N LYS A 89 3.33 21.76 -7.75
CA LYS A 89 4.78 21.88 -7.45
C LYS A 89 5.58 22.61 -8.55
N SER A 90 5.48 22.15 -9.80
CA SER A 90 6.19 22.77 -10.93
C SER A 90 5.69 24.19 -11.22
N THR A 91 4.40 24.46 -11.00
CA THR A 91 3.84 25.83 -11.08
C THR A 91 4.46 26.73 -10.02
N MET A 92 4.60 26.25 -8.78
CA MET A 92 5.26 26.98 -7.70
C MET A 92 6.72 27.27 -8.03
N LEU A 93 7.48 26.28 -8.53
CA LEU A 93 8.86 26.50 -8.95
C LEU A 93 8.98 27.54 -10.07
N LYS A 94 8.10 27.50 -11.07
CA LYS A 94 8.10 28.48 -12.16
C LYS A 94 7.83 29.90 -11.67
N ILE A 95 6.98 30.06 -10.65
CA ILE A 95 6.74 31.36 -10.01
C ILE A 95 7.99 31.83 -9.27
N ILE A 96 8.61 30.95 -8.47
CA ILE A 96 9.84 31.29 -7.73
C ILE A 96 10.99 31.64 -8.69
N ALA A 97 11.11 30.94 -9.81
CA ALA A 97 12.10 31.23 -10.83
C ALA A 97 11.80 32.45 -11.71
N GLY A 98 10.64 33.10 -11.54
CA GLY A 98 10.23 34.26 -12.33
C GLY A 98 9.79 33.95 -13.76
N VAL A 99 9.51 32.68 -14.08
CA VAL A 99 8.98 32.25 -15.39
C VAL A 99 7.47 32.54 -15.50
N LEU A 100 6.75 32.47 -14.39
CA LEU A 100 5.33 32.79 -14.30
C LEU A 100 5.08 33.85 -13.23
N GLU A 101 4.23 34.82 -13.52
CA GLU A 101 3.68 35.72 -12.50
C GLU A 101 2.45 35.07 -11.84
N PRO A 102 2.32 35.15 -10.50
CA PRO A 102 1.15 34.62 -9.83
C PRO A 102 -0.10 35.44 -10.20
N THR A 103 -1.27 34.79 -10.23
CA THR A 103 -2.55 35.48 -10.48
C THR A 103 -2.91 36.43 -9.33
N THR A 104 -2.65 36.01 -8.09
CA THR A 104 -2.77 36.82 -6.88
C THR A 104 -1.65 36.46 -5.90
N GLY A 105 -1.38 37.34 -4.93
CA GLY A 105 -0.27 37.17 -3.99
C GLY A 105 1.04 37.71 -4.52
N LYS A 106 2.14 37.44 -3.83
CA LYS A 106 3.48 37.95 -4.16
C LYS A 106 4.53 36.87 -3.92
N CYS A 107 5.55 36.85 -4.78
CA CYS A 107 6.76 36.06 -4.58
C CYS A 107 7.96 37.00 -4.65
N ALA A 108 8.70 37.13 -3.55
CA ALA A 108 9.90 37.95 -3.46
C ALA A 108 11.15 37.07 -3.35
N ILE A 109 12.17 37.44 -4.11
CA ILE A 109 13.44 36.73 -4.20
C ILE A 109 14.57 37.66 -3.78
N ASN A 110 15.45 37.19 -2.92
CA ASN A 110 16.66 37.89 -2.51
C ASN A 110 17.89 37.11 -2.97
N GLY A 111 18.55 37.60 -4.02
CA GLY A 111 19.75 36.99 -4.60
C GLY A 111 19.53 36.37 -5.98
N ASN A 112 20.61 35.85 -6.57
CA ASN A 112 20.57 35.25 -7.92
C ASN A 112 20.11 33.79 -7.88
N ILE A 113 19.15 33.45 -8.75
CA ILE A 113 18.63 32.08 -8.93
C ILE A 113 19.36 31.39 -10.08
N ALA A 114 19.78 30.14 -9.86
CA ALA A 114 20.12 29.19 -10.93
C ALA A 114 19.00 28.15 -11.04
N PRO A 115 18.05 28.28 -12.00
CA PRO A 115 16.97 27.32 -12.16
C PRO A 115 17.37 26.13 -13.04
N LEU A 116 17.25 24.92 -12.50
CA LEU A 116 17.26 23.66 -13.26
C LEU A 116 15.82 23.16 -13.44
N ILE A 117 14.98 24.03 -14.03
CA ILE A 117 13.57 23.75 -14.28
C ILE A 117 13.42 23.43 -15.77
N GLU A 118 12.73 22.33 -16.07
CA GLU A 118 12.51 21.80 -17.42
C GLU A 118 13.80 21.42 -18.17
N LEU A 119 13.97 20.11 -18.40
CA LEU A 119 15.09 19.57 -19.14
C LEU A 119 15.21 20.23 -20.53
N GLY A 120 16.30 20.96 -20.77
CA GLY A 120 16.54 21.56 -22.08
C GLY A 120 15.97 22.97 -22.27
N ALA A 121 15.37 23.60 -21.25
CA ALA A 121 14.96 24.99 -21.35
C ALA A 121 16.16 25.90 -21.67
N GLY A 122 16.07 26.67 -22.76
CA GLY A 122 17.17 27.53 -23.22
C GLY A 122 18.18 26.87 -24.16
N PHE A 123 18.05 25.57 -24.44
CA PHE A 123 18.85 24.88 -25.46
C PHE A 123 18.23 25.01 -26.85
N ASP A 124 19.09 25.14 -27.86
CA ASP A 124 18.72 25.00 -29.27
C ASP A 124 19.21 23.64 -29.77
N MET A 125 18.27 22.75 -30.08
CA MET A 125 18.56 21.35 -30.45
C MET A 125 19.27 21.23 -31.81
N GLU A 126 19.25 22.26 -32.64
CA GLU A 126 20.00 22.30 -33.90
C GLU A 126 21.47 22.68 -33.70
N LEU A 127 21.81 23.33 -32.58
CA LEU A 127 23.18 23.71 -32.23
C LEU A 127 23.96 22.55 -31.58
N THR A 128 25.28 22.62 -31.66
CA THR A 128 26.20 21.69 -30.99
C THR A 128 26.16 21.88 -29.47
N ALA A 129 26.62 20.89 -28.69
CA ALA A 129 26.72 21.05 -27.24
C ALA A 129 27.66 22.20 -26.86
N ARG A 130 28.75 22.41 -27.60
CA ARG A 130 29.66 23.55 -27.42
C ARG A 130 28.91 24.87 -27.51
N GLU A 131 28.14 25.09 -28.57
CA GLU A 131 27.37 26.32 -28.79
C GLU A 131 26.30 26.51 -27.71
N ASN A 132 25.62 25.42 -27.34
CA ASN A 132 24.61 25.42 -26.31
C ASN A 132 25.15 25.75 -24.91
N ILE A 133 26.39 25.36 -24.59
CA ILE A 133 27.06 25.76 -23.33
C ILE A 133 27.21 27.29 -23.27
N TYR A 134 27.59 27.93 -24.37
CA TYR A 134 27.66 29.40 -24.43
C TYR A 134 26.28 30.06 -24.42
N LEU A 135 25.30 29.50 -25.13
CA LEU A 135 23.93 30.01 -25.19
C LEU A 135 23.26 30.00 -23.81
N ASN A 136 23.24 28.83 -23.15
CA ASN A 136 22.66 28.69 -21.81
C ASN A 136 23.42 29.51 -20.77
N GLY A 137 24.75 29.56 -20.86
CA GLY A 137 25.55 30.44 -20.02
C GLY A 137 25.13 31.90 -20.13
N ALA A 138 24.86 32.40 -21.34
CA ALA A 138 24.39 33.76 -21.55
C ALA A 138 22.97 33.99 -20.99
N LEU A 139 22.06 33.01 -21.12
CA LEU A 139 20.71 33.06 -20.54
C LEU A 139 20.74 33.14 -19.00
N LEU A 140 21.71 32.46 -18.38
CA LEU A 140 21.97 32.53 -16.93
C LEU A 140 22.75 33.80 -16.51
N GLY A 141 23.02 34.72 -17.45
CA GLY A 141 23.71 35.99 -17.19
C GLY A 141 25.23 35.90 -17.17
N TYR A 142 25.83 34.79 -17.61
CA TYR A 142 27.28 34.63 -17.63
C TYR A 142 27.92 35.29 -18.86
N SER A 143 29.05 35.98 -18.63
CA SER A 143 29.82 36.54 -19.73
C SER A 143 30.48 35.44 -20.57
N ARG A 144 30.67 35.69 -21.87
CA ARG A 144 31.38 34.75 -22.76
C ARG A 144 32.80 34.41 -22.27
N LYS A 145 33.50 35.38 -21.66
CA LYS A 145 34.83 35.18 -21.08
C LYS A 145 34.78 34.20 -19.92
N PHE A 146 33.76 34.33 -19.07
CA PHE A 146 33.54 33.44 -17.94
C PHE A 146 33.31 31.99 -18.40
N ILE A 147 32.35 31.76 -19.31
CA ILE A 147 32.10 30.42 -19.85
C ILE A 147 33.35 29.82 -20.49
N LYS A 148 34.15 30.62 -21.19
CA LYS A 148 35.41 30.13 -21.77
C LYS A 148 36.41 29.64 -20.71
N GLN A 149 36.45 30.27 -19.53
CA GLN A 149 37.36 29.87 -18.44
C GLN A 149 36.93 28.58 -17.75
N HIS A 150 35.62 28.32 -17.69
CA HIS A 150 35.07 27.12 -17.06
C HIS A 150 34.61 26.05 -18.06
N PHE A 151 34.88 26.25 -19.36
CA PHE A 151 34.37 25.37 -20.40
C PHE A 151 34.81 23.92 -20.18
N ASP A 152 36.09 23.70 -19.92
CA ASP A 152 36.63 22.35 -19.71
C ASP A 152 36.06 21.68 -18.46
N GLU A 153 35.82 22.45 -17.37
CA GLU A 153 35.17 21.96 -16.16
C GLU A 153 33.72 21.50 -16.43
N ILE A 154 32.95 22.31 -17.20
CA ILE A 154 31.57 21.97 -17.59
C ILE A 154 31.56 20.67 -18.40
N VAL A 155 32.46 20.54 -19.37
CA VAL A 155 32.56 19.37 -20.23
C VAL A 155 32.96 18.12 -19.44
N GLU A 156 33.97 18.21 -18.58
CA GLU A 156 34.44 17.11 -17.74
C GLU A 156 33.37 16.68 -16.73
N PHE A 157 32.64 17.64 -16.14
CA PHE A 157 31.54 17.32 -15.25
C PHE A 157 30.42 16.58 -16.00
N ALA A 158 30.06 17.04 -17.19
CA ALA A 158 28.98 16.46 -18.00
C ALA A 158 29.37 15.13 -18.69
N GLU A 159 30.66 14.80 -18.79
CA GLU A 159 31.19 13.58 -19.43
C GLU A 159 30.80 13.47 -20.92
N ILE A 160 30.90 14.59 -21.65
CA ILE A 160 30.47 14.73 -23.06
C ILE A 160 31.60 15.05 -24.04
N GLU A 161 32.87 14.86 -23.67
CA GLU A 161 34.06 15.27 -24.43
C GLU A 161 34.01 14.80 -25.89
N LYS A 162 33.54 13.56 -26.11
CA LYS A 162 33.47 12.92 -27.43
C LYS A 162 32.31 13.41 -28.30
N PHE A 163 31.37 14.15 -27.73
CA PHE A 163 30.13 14.55 -28.40
C PHE A 163 30.03 16.06 -28.64
N LEU A 164 30.99 16.86 -28.18
CA LEU A 164 30.92 18.33 -28.12
C LEU A 164 30.45 19.02 -29.41
N ASP A 165 30.92 18.54 -30.55
CA ASP A 165 30.67 19.15 -31.86
C ASP A 165 29.52 18.44 -32.63
N MET A 166 28.74 17.61 -31.93
CA MET A 166 27.52 16.98 -32.43
C MET A 166 26.29 17.82 -32.06
N PRO A 167 25.31 18.01 -32.97
CA PRO A 167 24.04 18.68 -32.66
C PRO A 167 23.27 18.02 -31.52
N MET A 168 22.69 18.83 -30.62
CA MET A 168 22.01 18.35 -29.41
C MET A 168 20.74 17.54 -29.66
N LYS A 169 20.11 17.65 -30.84
CA LYS A 169 19.00 16.75 -31.24
C LYS A 169 19.36 15.27 -31.25
N ASN A 170 20.65 14.94 -31.31
CA ASN A 170 21.12 13.56 -31.27
C ASN A 170 21.51 13.09 -29.87
N TYR A 171 21.32 13.93 -28.85
CA TYR A 171 21.65 13.60 -27.46
C TYR A 171 20.47 12.88 -26.82
N SER A 172 20.77 11.93 -25.92
CA SER A 172 19.74 11.40 -25.04
C SER A 172 19.29 12.48 -24.04
N SER A 173 18.08 12.33 -23.48
CA SER A 173 17.60 13.18 -22.39
C SER A 173 18.57 13.20 -21.20
N GLY A 174 19.20 12.05 -20.92
CA GLY A 174 20.30 11.91 -19.96
C GLY A 174 21.43 12.89 -20.24
N MET A 175 21.99 12.87 -21.45
CA MET A 175 23.13 13.73 -21.81
C MET A 175 22.76 15.22 -21.76
N VAL A 176 21.55 15.58 -22.21
CA VAL A 176 21.04 16.96 -22.09
C VAL A 176 20.98 17.39 -20.61
N ALA A 177 20.50 16.51 -19.73
CA ALA A 177 20.42 16.78 -18.28
C ALA A 177 21.82 17.04 -17.69
N ARG A 178 22.81 16.24 -18.10
CA ARG A 178 24.19 16.39 -17.62
C ARG A 178 24.76 17.76 -17.95
N ILE A 179 24.57 18.22 -19.19
CA ILE A 179 25.04 19.52 -19.64
C ILE A 179 24.32 20.64 -18.90
N ALA A 180 22.99 20.57 -18.81
CA ALA A 180 22.20 21.56 -18.08
C ALA A 180 22.66 21.70 -16.62
N PHE A 181 22.84 20.58 -15.93
CA PHE A 181 23.33 20.54 -14.56
C PHE A 181 24.75 21.10 -14.43
N ALA A 182 25.66 20.71 -15.32
CA ALA A 182 27.04 21.18 -15.32
C ALA A 182 27.12 22.70 -15.48
N ILE A 183 26.36 23.27 -16.43
CA ILE A 183 26.32 24.72 -16.66
C ILE A 183 25.72 25.45 -15.45
N ALA A 184 24.61 24.96 -14.89
CA ALA A 184 23.93 25.65 -13.78
C ALA A 184 24.73 25.61 -12.46
N THR A 185 25.60 24.60 -12.28
CA THR A 185 26.36 24.40 -11.03
C THR A 185 27.85 24.72 -11.17
N VAL A 186 28.26 25.32 -12.30
CA VAL A 186 29.65 25.77 -12.53
C VAL A 186 30.02 26.96 -11.65
N ILE A 187 29.02 27.73 -11.21
CA ILE A 187 29.18 28.76 -10.19
C ILE A 187 28.43 28.36 -8.92
N VAL A 188 28.71 29.11 -7.87
CA VAL A 188 27.97 29.08 -6.61
C VAL A 188 26.81 30.08 -6.72
N PRO A 189 25.55 29.65 -6.98
CA PRO A 189 24.40 30.55 -6.91
C PRO A 189 24.02 30.83 -5.45
N GLU A 190 23.23 31.88 -5.20
CA GLU A 190 22.65 32.09 -3.86
C GLU A 190 21.44 31.18 -3.64
N ILE A 191 20.68 30.93 -4.71
CA ILE A 191 19.52 30.04 -4.74
C ILE A 191 19.65 29.07 -5.92
N LEU A 192 19.69 27.77 -5.65
CA LEU A 192 19.65 26.70 -6.65
C LEU A 192 18.26 26.06 -6.64
N ILE A 193 17.56 26.07 -7.76
CA ILE A 193 16.29 25.35 -7.91
C ILE A 193 16.55 24.08 -8.69
N VAL A 194 16.11 22.95 -8.15
CA VAL A 194 16.28 21.63 -8.73
C VAL A 194 14.91 20.98 -8.90
N ASP A 195 14.48 20.84 -10.14
CA ASP A 195 13.30 20.06 -10.48
C ASP A 195 13.66 18.57 -10.66
N GLU A 196 12.70 17.73 -11.07
CA GLU A 196 12.87 16.27 -11.28
C GLU A 196 13.95 15.87 -12.31
N VAL A 197 14.69 16.83 -12.86
CA VAL A 197 15.84 16.65 -13.76
C VAL A 197 16.93 15.77 -13.12
N LEU A 198 17.06 15.77 -11.79
CA LEU A 198 17.98 14.84 -11.09
C LEU A 198 17.62 13.37 -11.30
N SER A 199 16.37 13.05 -11.63
CA SER A 199 15.93 11.67 -11.86
C SER A 199 16.31 11.19 -13.28
N VAL A 200 16.79 12.10 -14.15
CA VAL A 200 17.20 11.80 -15.52
C VAL A 200 18.71 11.54 -15.57
N GLY A 201 19.11 10.39 -16.11
CA GLY A 201 20.50 9.94 -16.15
C GLY A 201 20.69 8.59 -15.45
N ASP A 202 21.92 8.08 -15.43
CA ASP A 202 22.23 6.87 -14.69
C ASP A 202 22.52 7.16 -13.20
N PHE A 203 22.47 6.10 -12.40
CA PHE A 203 22.69 6.17 -10.95
C PHE A 203 24.04 6.81 -10.56
N MET A 204 25.09 6.62 -11.34
CA MET A 204 26.42 7.18 -11.05
C MET A 204 26.41 8.71 -11.21
N PHE A 205 25.77 9.20 -12.26
CA PHE A 205 25.62 10.63 -12.50
C PHE A 205 24.68 11.28 -11.47
N GLN A 206 23.59 10.61 -11.09
CA GLN A 206 22.71 11.09 -10.00
C GLN A 206 23.50 11.31 -8.70
N GLN A 207 24.33 10.32 -8.32
CA GLN A 207 25.18 10.43 -7.14
C GLN A 207 26.21 11.57 -7.26
N LYS A 208 26.75 11.82 -8.47
CA LYS A 208 27.66 12.94 -8.77
C LYS A 208 26.97 14.29 -8.58
N CYS A 209 25.74 14.44 -9.08
CA CYS A 209 24.92 15.64 -8.89
C CYS A 209 24.59 15.88 -7.42
N GLU A 210 24.19 14.84 -6.68
CA GLU A 210 23.90 14.95 -5.25
C GLU A 210 25.14 15.37 -4.44
N ARG A 211 26.33 14.86 -4.79
CA ARG A 211 27.59 15.30 -4.18
C ARG A 211 27.87 16.77 -4.48
N ARG A 212 27.71 17.23 -5.73
CA ARG A 212 27.88 18.64 -6.11
C ARG A 212 26.92 19.55 -5.35
N ILE A 213 25.63 19.18 -5.24
CA ILE A 213 24.64 19.92 -4.45
C ILE A 213 25.07 19.97 -2.98
N THR A 214 25.45 18.83 -2.40
CA THR A 214 25.90 18.75 -0.99
C THR A 214 27.12 19.64 -0.73
N GLN A 215 28.06 19.72 -1.68
CA GLN A 215 29.23 20.61 -1.61
C GLN A 215 28.81 22.08 -1.65
N LEU A 216 27.93 22.46 -2.58
CA LEU A 216 27.40 23.83 -2.66
C LEU A 216 26.73 24.24 -1.34
N ILE A 217 25.97 23.34 -0.72
CA ILE A 217 25.32 23.60 0.57
C ILE A 217 26.36 23.77 1.68
N LYS A 218 27.30 22.82 1.82
CA LYS A 218 28.24 22.77 2.95
C LYS A 218 29.34 23.83 2.89
N ASP A 219 29.85 24.10 1.69
CA ASP A 219 31.04 24.92 1.50
C ASP A 219 30.69 26.40 1.25
N HIS A 220 29.43 26.68 0.86
CA HIS A 220 29.02 28.00 0.40
C HIS A 220 27.66 28.50 0.91
N ASP A 221 26.98 27.76 1.81
CA ASP A 221 25.67 28.12 2.37
C ASP A 221 24.60 28.40 1.28
N VAL A 222 24.68 27.69 0.16
CA VAL A 222 23.70 27.83 -0.94
C VAL A 222 22.32 27.38 -0.46
N THR A 223 21.31 28.19 -0.77
CA THR A 223 19.91 27.84 -0.53
C THR A 223 19.42 26.98 -1.68
N VAL A 224 18.81 25.83 -1.40
CA VAL A 224 18.40 24.89 -2.46
C VAL A 224 16.91 24.59 -2.34
N LEU A 225 16.16 24.71 -3.44
CA LEU A 225 14.78 24.25 -3.53
C LEU A 225 14.74 23.00 -4.39
N ILE A 226 14.15 21.91 -3.88
CA ILE A 226 14.11 20.61 -4.56
C ILE A 226 12.65 20.17 -4.72
N VAL A 227 12.24 19.88 -5.95
CA VAL A 227 11.01 19.13 -6.24
C VAL A 227 11.37 17.70 -6.59
N SER A 228 10.72 16.75 -5.93
CA SER A 228 10.87 15.33 -6.26
C SER A 228 9.61 14.56 -5.87
N HIS A 229 9.21 13.61 -6.71
CA HIS A 229 8.25 12.57 -6.33
C HIS A 229 8.90 11.46 -5.49
N ASN A 230 10.23 11.46 -5.35
CA ASN A 230 10.96 10.52 -4.51
C ASN A 230 11.05 11.03 -3.06
N ASN A 231 10.17 10.50 -2.21
CA ASN A 231 10.10 10.86 -0.80
C ASN A 231 11.44 10.63 -0.05
N ALA A 232 12.17 9.55 -0.37
CA ALA A 232 13.44 9.24 0.28
C ALA A 232 14.57 10.21 -0.12
N GLN A 233 14.50 10.78 -1.33
CA GLN A 233 15.44 11.81 -1.77
C GLN A 233 15.22 13.11 -0.99
N ILE A 234 13.96 13.56 -0.86
CA ILE A 234 13.62 14.75 -0.06
C ILE A 234 14.03 14.55 1.40
N GLU A 235 13.67 13.41 2.01
CA GLU A 235 14.00 13.13 3.42
C GLU A 235 15.52 13.14 3.69
N ARG A 236 16.33 12.70 2.72
CA ARG A 236 17.80 12.64 2.85
C ARG A 236 18.51 13.97 2.57
N LEU A 237 18.04 14.73 1.58
CA LEU A 237 18.72 15.96 1.13
C LEU A 237 18.19 17.21 1.84
N CYS A 238 16.90 17.26 2.13
CA CYS A 238 16.23 18.46 2.62
C CYS A 238 16.23 18.52 4.16
N ASN A 239 16.32 19.73 4.71
CA ASN A 239 16.12 19.99 6.14
C ASN A 239 14.68 20.41 6.46
N LYS A 240 14.03 21.12 5.51
CA LYS A 240 12.62 21.52 5.58
C LYS A 240 11.88 21.05 4.35
N ALA A 241 10.57 20.87 4.46
CA ALA A 241 9.74 20.59 3.29
C ALA A 241 8.33 21.14 3.43
N ILE A 242 7.66 21.31 2.29
CA ILE A 242 6.23 21.62 2.17
C ILE A 242 5.54 20.54 1.33
N TRP A 243 4.41 20.05 1.82
CA TRP A 243 3.48 19.22 1.08
C TRP A 243 2.38 20.10 0.49
N ILE A 244 2.31 20.15 -0.84
CA ILE A 244 1.25 20.81 -1.60
C ILE A 244 0.36 19.73 -2.25
N GLU A 245 -0.95 19.83 -2.04
CA GLU A 245 -1.94 18.92 -2.62
C GLU A 245 -3.09 19.72 -3.23
N LYS A 246 -3.40 19.48 -4.51
CA LYS A 246 -4.45 20.22 -5.25
C LYS A 246 -4.33 21.75 -5.12
N GLY A 247 -3.11 22.27 -5.13
CA GLY A 247 -2.85 23.70 -5.01
C GLY A 247 -2.89 24.26 -3.59
N HIS A 248 -3.20 23.44 -2.57
CA HIS A 248 -3.22 23.88 -1.16
C HIS A 248 -2.03 23.32 -0.38
N THR A 249 -1.58 24.09 0.61
CA THR A 249 -0.59 23.60 1.58
C THR A 249 -1.25 22.63 2.56
N ARG A 250 -0.82 21.37 2.55
CA ARG A 250 -1.23 20.37 3.54
C ARG A 250 -0.40 20.46 4.81
N MET A 251 0.92 20.56 4.68
CA MET A 251 1.84 20.53 5.82
C MET A 251 3.16 21.20 5.45
N ILE A 252 3.78 21.89 6.39
CA ILE A 252 5.13 22.44 6.27
C ILE A 252 5.89 22.17 7.58
N GLY A 253 7.19 21.95 7.50
CA GLY A 253 8.02 21.72 8.68
C GLY A 253 9.34 21.04 8.33
N SER A 254 9.89 20.26 9.27
CA SER A 254 11.09 19.46 8.99
C SER A 254 10.82 18.45 7.88
N ALA A 255 11.80 18.26 6.99
CA ALA A 255 11.65 17.31 5.88
C ALA A 255 11.29 15.91 6.37
N GLN A 256 11.93 15.46 7.46
CA GLN A 256 11.63 14.17 8.09
C GLN A 256 10.15 14.02 8.49
N ASN A 257 9.56 15.01 9.16
CA ASN A 257 8.18 14.93 9.62
C ASN A 257 7.20 14.97 8.44
N VAL A 258 7.43 15.89 7.50
CA VAL A 258 6.56 16.04 6.33
C VAL A 258 6.62 14.78 5.44
N CYS A 259 7.81 14.25 5.19
CA CYS A 259 8.02 13.00 4.44
C CYS A 259 7.39 11.79 5.12
N ARG A 260 7.49 11.69 6.45
CA ARG A 260 6.87 10.63 7.25
C ARG A 260 5.34 10.69 7.17
N THR A 261 4.75 11.86 7.31
CA THR A 261 3.30 12.05 7.18
C THR A 261 2.82 11.81 5.75
N TYR A 262 3.52 12.33 4.75
CA TYR A 262 3.19 12.12 3.35
C TYR A 262 3.23 10.65 2.94
N ARG A 263 4.12 9.84 3.53
CA ARG A 263 4.20 8.39 3.25
C ARG A 263 2.92 7.64 3.60
N VAL A 264 2.24 8.06 4.67
CA VAL A 264 1.03 7.42 5.22
C VAL A 264 -0.23 8.01 4.63
N LEU A 265 -0.28 9.33 4.39
CA LEU A 265 -1.51 10.02 3.98
C LEU A 265 -1.51 10.42 2.50
N GLY A 266 -0.33 10.65 1.91
CA GLY A 266 -0.18 11.18 0.57
C GLY A 266 -0.64 10.19 -0.49
N GLY A 267 -1.60 10.58 -1.33
CA GLY A 267 -2.13 9.74 -2.41
C GLY A 267 -3.07 8.61 -1.96
N HIS A 268 -3.33 8.49 -0.66
CA HIS A 268 -4.25 7.50 -0.09
C HIS A 268 -5.70 7.98 -0.21
N VAL A 269 -6.65 7.04 -0.27
CA VAL A 269 -8.08 7.35 -0.28
C VAL A 269 -8.64 7.35 1.13
N GLY A 270 -9.76 8.02 1.35
CA GLY A 270 -10.51 7.95 2.61
C GLY A 270 -11.15 9.28 3.02
N SER A 271 -11.98 9.24 4.06
CA SER A 271 -12.67 10.42 4.58
C SER A 271 -11.72 11.38 5.31
N ALA A 272 -12.10 12.66 5.36
CA ALA A 272 -11.39 13.68 6.12
C ALA A 272 -11.28 13.34 7.63
N LYS A 273 -12.30 12.65 8.17
CA LYS A 273 -12.31 12.18 9.56
C LYS A 273 -11.24 11.11 9.77
N ALA A 274 -11.15 10.14 8.86
CA ALA A 274 -10.17 9.08 8.93
C ALA A 274 -8.74 9.60 8.74
N GLU A 275 -8.49 10.48 7.77
CA GLU A 275 -7.18 11.10 7.58
C GLU A 275 -6.71 11.83 8.85
N ARG A 276 -7.62 12.55 9.51
CA ARG A 276 -7.32 13.21 10.78
C ARG A 276 -7.00 12.22 11.90
N HIS A 277 -7.78 11.15 12.03
CA HIS A 277 -7.55 10.12 13.05
C HIS A 277 -6.18 9.45 12.87
N VAL A 278 -5.83 9.07 11.64
CA VAL A 278 -4.53 8.47 11.31
C VAL A 278 -3.39 9.47 11.54
N PHE A 279 -3.58 10.74 11.15
CA PHE A 279 -2.60 11.80 11.40
C PHE A 279 -2.33 12.00 12.89
N GLU A 280 -3.38 12.03 13.72
CA GLU A 280 -3.28 12.18 15.17
C GLU A 280 -2.50 11.00 15.78
N MET A 281 -2.87 9.75 15.45
CA MET A 281 -2.17 8.54 15.93
C MET A 281 -0.71 8.49 15.49
N LEU A 282 -0.42 8.84 14.23
CA LEU A 282 0.94 8.86 13.70
C LEU A 282 1.84 9.81 14.51
N ASN A 283 1.31 10.96 14.92
CA ASN A 283 2.06 12.02 15.60
C ASN A 283 1.98 11.98 17.13
N GLU A 284 1.16 11.11 17.69
CA GLU A 284 1.09 10.94 19.14
C GLU A 284 2.42 10.41 19.71
N LYS A 285 2.89 10.98 20.82
CA LYS A 285 4.15 10.60 21.49
C LYS A 285 3.93 9.37 22.39
N ILE A 286 3.72 8.23 21.75
CA ILE A 286 3.59 6.92 22.40
C ILE A 286 4.83 6.10 22.08
N GLU A 287 5.55 5.69 23.12
CA GLU A 287 6.60 4.69 23.01
C GLU A 287 5.96 3.32 22.84
N VAL A 288 6.44 2.57 21.85
CA VAL A 288 5.97 1.24 21.52
C VAL A 288 6.94 0.22 22.11
N SER A 289 6.45 -0.69 22.94
CA SER A 289 7.27 -1.70 23.58
C SER A 289 7.79 -2.73 22.57
N ASP A 290 9.03 -3.17 22.75
CA ASP A 290 9.59 -4.28 21.96
C ASP A 290 8.73 -5.53 22.09
N GLY A 291 8.46 -6.19 20.96
CA GLY A 291 7.69 -7.43 20.90
C GLY A 291 6.18 -7.26 20.87
N ILE A 292 5.63 -6.04 20.85
CA ILE A 292 4.17 -5.83 20.66
C ILE A 292 3.69 -6.31 19.29
N ALA A 293 4.60 -6.32 18.31
CA ALA A 293 4.31 -6.69 16.94
C ALA A 293 5.40 -7.61 16.40
N ASP A 294 4.98 -8.62 15.63
CA ASP A 294 5.86 -9.45 14.81
C ASP A 294 5.35 -9.52 13.37
N VAL A 295 6.21 -9.98 12.46
CA VAL A 295 5.91 -10.09 11.03
C VAL A 295 6.17 -11.51 10.56
N ILE A 296 5.16 -12.14 9.98
CA ILE A 296 5.28 -13.39 9.24
C ILE A 296 5.20 -13.08 7.75
N ALA A 297 6.37 -12.99 7.11
CA ALA A 297 6.50 -12.68 5.69
C ALA A 297 7.25 -13.79 4.94
N GLY A 298 7.00 -13.95 3.65
CA GLY A 298 7.74 -14.84 2.75
C GLY A 298 7.82 -14.23 1.35
N GLU A 299 8.70 -14.76 0.50
CA GLU A 299 8.84 -14.30 -0.89
C GLU A 299 7.58 -14.55 -1.73
N SER A 300 6.71 -15.45 -1.27
CA SER A 300 5.41 -15.75 -1.88
C SER A 300 4.44 -16.34 -0.84
N ARG A 301 3.16 -16.44 -1.20
CA ARG A 301 2.12 -17.13 -0.43
C ARG A 301 2.51 -18.56 0.00
N TYR A 302 3.32 -19.25 -0.80
CA TYR A 302 3.82 -20.60 -0.49
C TYR A 302 4.85 -20.57 0.64
N GLY A 303 5.74 -19.56 0.63
CA GLY A 303 6.70 -19.33 1.70
C GLY A 303 6.02 -18.91 3.01
N ILE A 304 4.96 -18.11 2.93
CA ILE A 304 4.14 -17.73 4.10
C ILE A 304 3.44 -18.95 4.68
N ALA A 305 2.80 -19.78 3.84
CA ALA A 305 2.17 -21.03 4.29
C ALA A 305 3.14 -21.98 4.99
N ALA A 306 4.35 -22.14 4.43
CA ALA A 306 5.42 -22.92 5.03
C ALA A 306 5.83 -22.39 6.42
N LYS A 307 6.02 -21.06 6.55
CA LYS A 307 6.36 -20.43 7.83
C LYS A 307 5.26 -20.56 8.88
N LEU A 308 4.00 -20.32 8.50
CA LEU A 308 2.86 -20.51 9.39
C LEU A 308 2.76 -21.95 9.90
N ALA A 309 2.99 -22.94 9.03
CA ALA A 309 3.03 -24.35 9.41
C ALA A 309 4.18 -24.67 10.37
N ALA A 310 5.36 -24.07 10.17
CA ALA A 310 6.50 -24.23 11.07
C ALA A 310 6.23 -23.62 12.47
N GLU A 311 5.64 -22.43 12.53
CA GLU A 311 5.26 -21.77 13.79
C GLU A 311 4.21 -22.54 14.59
N CYS A 312 3.34 -23.30 13.92
CA CYS A 312 2.37 -24.19 14.56
C CYS A 312 3.01 -25.41 15.26
N LYS A 313 4.31 -25.67 15.06
CA LYS A 313 5.09 -26.74 15.72
C LYS A 313 4.44 -28.13 15.62
N PHE A 314 3.91 -28.48 14.45
CA PHE A 314 3.40 -29.83 14.21
C PHE A 314 4.53 -30.87 14.38
N PRO A 315 4.26 -32.01 15.07
CA PRO A 315 5.22 -33.09 15.22
C PRO A 315 5.69 -33.67 13.89
N GLN A 316 6.90 -34.22 13.87
CA GLN A 316 7.32 -35.06 12.75
C GLN A 316 6.41 -36.29 12.62
N GLY A 317 6.14 -36.66 11.38
CA GLY A 317 5.18 -37.70 11.05
C GLY A 317 3.73 -37.23 11.04
N SER A 318 3.38 -35.99 11.40
CA SER A 318 2.01 -35.49 11.24
C SER A 318 1.51 -35.61 9.80
N PRO A 319 0.21 -35.88 9.56
CA PRO A 319 -0.33 -35.85 8.20
C PRO A 319 -0.28 -34.41 7.66
N VAL A 320 -0.19 -34.23 6.35
CA VAL A 320 -0.12 -32.90 5.72
C VAL A 320 -1.26 -32.75 4.71
N ILE A 321 -1.85 -31.56 4.63
CA ILE A 321 -2.79 -31.20 3.58
C ILE A 321 -2.09 -30.24 2.61
N ILE A 322 -2.22 -30.49 1.31
CA ILE A 322 -1.71 -29.63 0.24
C ILE A 322 -2.89 -29.11 -0.58
N ALA A 323 -3.07 -27.79 -0.58
CA ALA A 323 -4.13 -27.09 -1.31
C ALA A 323 -3.57 -26.28 -2.50
N PRO A 324 -4.41 -25.98 -3.51
CA PRO A 324 -4.00 -25.23 -4.68
C PRO A 324 -3.95 -23.73 -4.34
N GLY A 325 -2.75 -23.16 -4.26
CA GLY A 325 -2.55 -21.79 -3.79
C GLY A 325 -3.09 -20.68 -4.71
N GLU A 326 -3.62 -21.05 -5.87
CA GLU A 326 -4.30 -20.15 -6.82
C GLU A 326 -5.81 -20.07 -6.57
N LEU A 327 -6.39 -21.02 -5.82
CA LEU A 327 -7.82 -21.08 -5.51
C LEU A 327 -8.04 -20.81 -4.02
N ALA A 328 -8.52 -19.61 -3.69
CA ALA A 328 -8.68 -19.18 -2.30
C ALA A 328 -9.73 -20.01 -1.53
N SER A 329 -10.90 -20.23 -2.14
CA SER A 329 -12.04 -20.90 -1.51
C SER A 329 -11.75 -22.34 -1.06
N PRO A 330 -11.13 -23.21 -1.89
CA PRO A 330 -10.65 -24.52 -1.43
C PRO A 330 -9.66 -24.44 -0.26
N CYS A 331 -8.74 -23.47 -0.26
CA CYS A 331 -7.79 -23.29 0.85
C CYS A 331 -8.51 -22.91 2.16
N MET A 332 -9.51 -22.03 2.09
CA MET A 332 -10.32 -21.66 3.27
C MET A 332 -11.05 -22.86 3.86
N SER A 333 -11.73 -23.66 3.02
CA SER A 333 -12.44 -24.86 3.48
C SER A 333 -11.50 -25.95 4.01
N ALA A 334 -10.28 -26.04 3.47
CA ALA A 334 -9.23 -26.93 3.97
C ALA A 334 -8.83 -26.67 5.42
N THR A 335 -9.03 -25.45 5.95
CA THR A 335 -8.75 -25.10 7.35
C THR A 335 -9.50 -26.01 8.33
N ALA A 336 -10.75 -26.32 8.04
CA ALA A 336 -11.57 -27.19 8.89
C ALA A 336 -11.07 -28.64 8.87
N LEU A 337 -10.70 -29.13 7.68
CA LEU A 337 -10.12 -30.46 7.52
C LEU A 337 -8.74 -30.57 8.21
N ALA A 338 -7.92 -29.51 8.14
CA ALA A 338 -6.64 -29.41 8.85
C ALA A 338 -6.83 -29.55 10.36
N SER A 339 -7.89 -28.96 10.92
CA SER A 339 -8.24 -29.14 12.33
C SER A 339 -8.62 -30.59 12.67
N LEU A 340 -9.48 -31.22 11.87
CA LEU A 340 -9.87 -32.63 12.08
C LEU A 340 -8.67 -33.57 12.10
N MET A 341 -7.74 -33.36 11.18
CA MET A 341 -6.56 -34.20 11.02
C MET A 341 -5.39 -33.81 11.92
N ASN A 342 -5.51 -32.67 12.64
CA ASN A 342 -4.39 -32.02 13.32
C ASN A 342 -3.15 -31.91 12.40
N ALA A 343 -3.39 -31.40 11.19
CA ALA A 343 -2.44 -31.32 10.09
C ALA A 343 -2.06 -29.86 9.77
N PRO A 344 -0.81 -29.57 9.38
CA PRO A 344 -0.51 -28.32 8.69
C PRO A 344 -1.17 -28.30 7.31
N LEU A 345 -1.50 -27.08 6.87
CA LEU A 345 -2.00 -26.78 5.54
C LEU A 345 -0.89 -26.07 4.75
N LEU A 346 -0.41 -26.70 3.69
CA LEU A 346 0.58 -26.15 2.76
C LEU A 346 -0.06 -25.87 1.40
N LEU A 347 0.64 -25.08 0.58
CA LEU A 347 0.17 -24.67 -0.74
C LEU A 347 1.05 -25.20 -1.87
N THR A 348 0.46 -25.40 -3.05
CA THR A 348 1.19 -25.73 -4.29
C THR A 348 0.72 -24.90 -5.49
N LYS A 349 1.56 -24.79 -6.52
CA LYS A 349 1.12 -24.41 -7.87
C LYS A 349 0.53 -25.62 -8.60
N PRO A 350 -0.25 -25.43 -9.67
CA PRO A 350 -0.84 -26.54 -10.44
C PRO A 350 0.19 -27.54 -10.97
N ASP A 351 1.31 -27.05 -11.50
CA ASP A 351 2.31 -27.87 -12.22
C ASP A 351 3.68 -27.95 -11.54
N MET A 352 3.83 -27.31 -10.39
CA MET A 352 5.11 -27.22 -9.70
C MET A 352 4.93 -27.18 -8.18
N LEU A 353 5.64 -28.05 -7.47
CA LEU A 353 5.74 -27.97 -6.01
C LEU A 353 6.75 -26.88 -5.63
N PRO A 354 6.36 -25.82 -4.90
CA PRO A 354 7.29 -24.77 -4.49
C PRO A 354 8.36 -25.28 -3.54
N ASP A 355 9.57 -24.72 -3.60
CA ASP A 355 10.71 -25.11 -2.76
C ASP A 355 10.40 -24.99 -1.26
N ALA A 356 9.68 -23.94 -0.85
CA ALA A 356 9.26 -23.77 0.55
C ALA A 356 8.34 -24.91 1.03
N THR A 357 7.41 -25.36 0.18
CA THR A 357 6.54 -26.50 0.48
C THR A 357 7.34 -27.80 0.52
N LEU A 358 8.31 -27.97 -0.39
CA LEU A 358 9.20 -29.13 -0.41
C LEU A 358 10.01 -29.23 0.88
N GLN A 359 10.61 -28.13 1.33
CA GLN A 359 11.39 -28.06 2.56
C GLN A 359 10.56 -28.44 3.79
N GLU A 360 9.32 -27.95 3.88
CA GLU A 360 8.43 -28.28 4.99
C GLU A 360 7.98 -29.74 4.95
N LEU A 361 7.73 -30.33 3.79
CA LEU A 361 7.45 -31.76 3.67
C LEU A 361 8.63 -32.62 4.14
N ASN A 362 9.86 -32.22 3.80
CA ASN A 362 11.06 -32.91 4.27
C ASN A 362 11.19 -32.80 5.80
N ARG A 363 11.01 -31.59 6.36
CA ARG A 363 11.06 -31.33 7.80
C ARG A 363 10.01 -32.12 8.59
N LEU A 364 8.77 -32.13 8.10
CA LEU A 364 7.63 -32.79 8.73
C LEU A 364 7.67 -34.31 8.54
N ALA A 365 8.25 -34.82 7.46
CA ALA A 365 8.31 -36.23 7.10
C ALA A 365 6.95 -36.95 7.29
N PRO A 366 5.88 -36.48 6.64
CA PRO A 366 4.52 -36.93 6.90
C PRO A 366 4.34 -38.42 6.58
N HIS A 367 3.52 -39.12 7.37
CA HIS A 367 3.09 -40.48 7.04
C HIS A 367 1.97 -40.50 5.98
N ARG A 368 1.27 -39.38 5.79
CA ARG A 368 0.12 -39.22 4.88
C ARG A 368 0.08 -37.80 4.32
N ILE A 369 -0.21 -37.67 3.03
CA ILE A 369 -0.44 -36.39 2.36
C ILE A 369 -1.81 -36.42 1.67
N VAL A 370 -2.64 -35.42 1.94
CA VAL A 370 -3.94 -35.21 1.30
C VAL A 370 -3.85 -34.03 0.33
N PHE A 371 -4.09 -34.29 -0.95
CA PHE A 371 -4.17 -33.27 -2.00
C PHE A 371 -5.62 -32.85 -2.22
N ILE A 372 -5.86 -31.54 -2.30
CA ILE A 372 -7.17 -30.96 -2.59
C ILE A 372 -7.18 -30.51 -4.05
N GLY A 373 -7.85 -31.24 -4.92
CA GLY A 373 -7.86 -30.95 -6.36
C GLY A 373 -7.66 -32.20 -7.19
N SER A 374 -8.36 -32.26 -8.33
CA SER A 374 -8.12 -33.30 -9.33
C SER A 374 -6.77 -33.12 -10.03
N GLU A 375 -6.48 -33.99 -11.00
CA GLU A 375 -5.32 -33.86 -11.89
C GLU A 375 -5.25 -32.52 -12.65
N THR A 376 -6.38 -31.87 -12.93
CA THR A 376 -6.42 -30.57 -13.64
C THR A 376 -6.06 -29.41 -12.72
N VAL A 377 -6.29 -29.55 -11.41
CA VAL A 377 -6.03 -28.52 -10.40
C VAL A 377 -4.62 -28.67 -9.81
N ILE A 378 -4.21 -29.91 -9.53
CA ILE A 378 -2.87 -30.24 -9.05
C ILE A 378 -2.40 -31.43 -9.87
N SER A 379 -1.40 -31.26 -10.71
CA SER A 379 -0.91 -32.32 -11.60
C SER A 379 -0.21 -33.46 -10.84
N SER A 380 -0.16 -34.64 -11.47
CA SER A 380 0.53 -35.83 -10.96
C SER A 380 2.05 -35.61 -10.81
N SER A 381 2.64 -34.64 -11.51
CA SER A 381 4.05 -34.29 -11.34
C SER A 381 4.29 -33.68 -9.96
N VAL A 382 3.40 -32.81 -9.48
CA VAL A 382 3.43 -32.23 -8.13
C VAL A 382 3.27 -33.31 -7.07
N VAL A 383 2.31 -34.22 -7.25
CA VAL A 383 2.08 -35.34 -6.31
C VAL A 383 3.33 -36.23 -6.21
N LYS A 384 3.96 -36.55 -7.35
CA LYS A 384 5.23 -37.30 -7.37
C LYS A 384 6.36 -36.54 -6.69
N ALA A 385 6.50 -35.24 -6.94
CA ALA A 385 7.52 -34.40 -6.33
C ALA A 385 7.38 -34.37 -4.79
N ALA A 386 6.16 -34.21 -4.29
CA ALA A 386 5.88 -34.22 -2.85
C ALA A 386 6.18 -35.58 -2.20
N ALA A 387 5.80 -36.68 -2.86
CA ALA A 387 6.11 -38.03 -2.38
C ALA A 387 7.63 -38.28 -2.32
N ASN A 388 8.38 -37.77 -3.31
CA ASN A 388 9.84 -37.90 -3.36
C ASN A 388 10.57 -36.99 -2.35
N ALA A 389 9.94 -35.88 -1.93
CA ALA A 389 10.50 -34.97 -0.93
C ALA A 389 10.52 -35.57 0.49
N CYS A 390 9.68 -36.58 0.74
CA CYS A 390 9.53 -37.19 2.05
C CYS A 390 10.59 -38.28 2.28
N PRO A 391 11.30 -38.31 3.42
CA PRO A 391 12.30 -39.34 3.73
C PRO A 391 11.73 -40.77 3.75
N LYS A 392 10.46 -40.91 4.12
CA LYS A 392 9.67 -42.15 4.06
C LYS A 392 8.50 -41.92 3.12
N ARG A 393 8.14 -42.94 2.34
CA ARG A 393 7.04 -42.84 1.37
C ARG A 393 5.70 -42.67 2.11
N PRO A 394 5.00 -41.54 1.95
CA PRO A 394 3.71 -41.30 2.59
C PRO A 394 2.58 -42.05 1.86
N GLU A 395 1.48 -42.28 2.57
CA GLU A 395 0.18 -42.55 1.94
C GLU A 395 -0.29 -41.29 1.21
N ILE A 396 -0.67 -41.42 -0.06
CA ILE A 396 -1.17 -40.30 -0.88
C ILE A 396 -2.67 -40.46 -1.07
N ILE A 397 -3.41 -39.43 -0.70
CA ILE A 397 -4.86 -39.32 -0.90
C ILE A 397 -5.11 -38.07 -1.75
N ARG A 398 -5.96 -38.20 -2.77
CA ARG A 398 -6.42 -37.06 -3.56
C ARG A 398 -7.93 -36.92 -3.40
N LEU A 399 -8.38 -35.72 -3.09
CA LEU A 399 -9.79 -35.34 -3.07
C LEU A 399 -10.15 -34.76 -4.44
N GLU A 400 -10.97 -35.50 -5.19
CA GLU A 400 -11.20 -35.26 -6.62
C GLU A 400 -12.26 -34.18 -6.86
N GLY A 401 -11.85 -33.02 -7.37
CA GLY A 401 -12.75 -31.94 -7.76
C GLY A 401 -12.02 -30.77 -8.40
N ASP A 402 -12.77 -29.99 -9.18
CA ASP A 402 -12.23 -28.87 -9.97
C ASP A 402 -12.76 -27.51 -9.52
N THR A 403 -13.84 -27.51 -8.74
CA THR A 403 -14.52 -26.29 -8.27
C THR A 403 -14.59 -26.23 -6.76
N ALA A 404 -14.77 -25.03 -6.20
CA ALA A 404 -14.93 -24.83 -4.76
C ALA A 404 -16.09 -25.66 -4.19
N SER A 405 -17.22 -25.72 -4.89
CA SER A 405 -18.39 -26.52 -4.47
C SER A 405 -18.07 -28.01 -4.42
N GLN A 406 -17.45 -28.57 -5.47
CA GLN A 406 -17.04 -29.99 -5.49
C GLN A 406 -16.02 -30.31 -4.41
N LEU A 407 -14.95 -29.50 -4.31
CA LEU A 407 -13.87 -29.74 -3.36
C LEU A 407 -14.33 -29.62 -1.91
N SER A 408 -15.21 -28.67 -1.60
CA SER A 408 -15.81 -28.58 -0.25
C SER A 408 -16.61 -29.83 0.12
N TRP A 409 -17.35 -30.40 -0.83
CA TRP A 409 -18.08 -31.64 -0.62
C TRP A 409 -17.13 -32.82 -0.38
N GLU A 410 -16.10 -32.98 -1.20
CA GLU A 410 -15.13 -34.06 -1.05
C GLU A 410 -14.39 -33.98 0.28
N MET A 411 -14.00 -32.77 0.71
CA MET A 411 -13.42 -32.55 2.04
C MET A 411 -14.38 -32.93 3.16
N TYR A 412 -15.65 -32.52 3.08
CA TYR A 412 -16.68 -32.90 4.04
C TYR A 412 -16.88 -34.41 4.12
N SER A 413 -17.01 -35.08 2.97
CA SER A 413 -17.21 -36.53 2.87
C SER A 413 -16.02 -37.28 3.46
N PHE A 414 -14.80 -36.90 3.09
CA PHE A 414 -13.58 -37.49 3.63
C PHE A 414 -13.47 -37.30 5.16
N GLY A 415 -13.76 -36.09 5.65
CA GLY A 415 -13.74 -35.80 7.09
C GLY A 415 -14.79 -36.58 7.88
N LYS A 416 -15.94 -36.91 7.27
CA LYS A 416 -17.00 -37.72 7.90
C LYS A 416 -16.60 -39.18 8.10
N GLU A 417 -15.77 -39.72 7.20
CA GLU A 417 -15.25 -41.09 7.32
C GLU A 417 -14.10 -41.19 8.34
N GLY A 418 -13.27 -40.14 8.42
CA GLY A 418 -12.04 -40.11 9.23
C GLY A 418 -12.15 -39.43 10.60
N GLY A 419 -13.25 -38.72 10.90
CA GLY A 419 -13.44 -37.97 12.15
C GLY A 419 -14.86 -37.47 12.35
N ALA A 420 -15.09 -36.70 13.42
CA ALA A 420 -16.38 -36.06 13.70
C ALA A 420 -16.28 -34.55 13.48
N TRP A 421 -16.99 -34.05 12.47
CA TRP A 421 -17.24 -32.63 12.27
C TRP A 421 -17.92 -32.00 13.50
N GLY A 422 -17.76 -30.69 13.65
CA GLY A 422 -18.53 -29.94 14.62
C GLY A 422 -20.03 -29.92 14.29
N ASP A 423 -20.79 -29.32 15.20
CA ASP A 423 -22.24 -29.12 15.06
C ASP A 423 -22.61 -27.92 14.17
N THR A 424 -21.62 -27.13 13.77
CA THR A 424 -21.79 -25.89 13.00
C THR A 424 -21.19 -26.03 11.60
N ALA A 425 -21.91 -25.60 10.58
CA ALA A 425 -21.43 -25.52 9.19
C ALA A 425 -21.52 -24.09 8.64
N PHE A 426 -20.83 -23.86 7.51
CA PHE A 426 -20.89 -22.62 6.75
C PHE A 426 -21.36 -22.89 5.32
N ILE A 427 -22.14 -21.97 4.75
CA ILE A 427 -22.49 -21.95 3.33
C ILE A 427 -22.21 -20.55 2.76
N THR A 428 -21.50 -20.49 1.63
CA THR A 428 -21.12 -19.22 0.99
C THR A 428 -20.84 -19.37 -0.51
N TYR A 429 -20.50 -18.28 -1.19
CA TYR A 429 -20.13 -18.25 -2.61
C TYR A 429 -18.60 -18.17 -2.79
N ASP A 430 -18.12 -18.54 -3.97
CA ASP A 430 -16.70 -18.41 -4.31
C ASP A 430 -16.32 -16.93 -4.45
N GLY A 431 -15.41 -16.45 -3.60
CA GLY A 431 -15.01 -15.04 -3.51
C GLY A 431 -15.34 -14.36 -2.19
N CYS A 432 -16.03 -15.02 -1.25
CA CYS A 432 -16.30 -14.52 0.11
C CYS A 432 -15.06 -14.64 1.04
N THR A 433 -13.88 -14.28 0.53
CA THR A 433 -12.60 -14.63 1.17
C THR A 433 -12.34 -13.87 2.47
N ALA A 434 -12.68 -12.58 2.54
CA ALA A 434 -12.44 -11.75 3.73
C ALA A 434 -13.22 -12.26 4.97
N ASP A 435 -14.50 -12.60 4.79
CA ASP A 435 -15.34 -13.14 5.86
C ASP A 435 -14.84 -14.52 6.28
N LEU A 436 -14.41 -15.36 5.33
CA LEU A 436 -13.82 -16.67 5.62
C LEU A 436 -12.48 -16.56 6.36
N ILE A 437 -11.62 -15.59 6.03
CA ILE A 437 -10.40 -15.32 6.80
C ILE A 437 -10.78 -14.95 8.24
N SER A 438 -11.73 -14.03 8.41
CA SER A 438 -12.20 -13.59 9.73
C SER A 438 -12.76 -14.73 10.56
N PHE A 439 -13.52 -15.65 9.95
CA PHE A 439 -14.06 -16.83 10.61
C PHE A 439 -13.09 -18.01 10.73
N SER A 440 -11.97 -18.01 10.00
CA SER A 440 -11.05 -19.14 9.93
C SER A 440 -10.55 -19.68 11.29
N PRO A 441 -10.27 -18.87 12.34
CA PRO A 441 -9.94 -19.42 13.65
C PRO A 441 -11.12 -20.17 14.29
N TYR A 442 -12.35 -19.70 14.09
CA TYR A 442 -13.57 -20.38 14.56
C TYR A 442 -13.83 -21.66 13.79
N ILE A 443 -13.72 -21.61 12.46
CA ILE A 443 -13.81 -22.77 11.57
C ILE A 443 -12.81 -23.85 12.00
N PHE A 444 -11.58 -23.47 12.33
CA PHE A 444 -10.56 -24.38 12.85
C PHE A 444 -10.96 -24.94 14.22
N GLN A 445 -11.24 -24.10 15.20
CA GLN A 445 -11.49 -24.52 16.60
C GLN A 445 -12.74 -25.40 16.74
N LYS A 446 -13.79 -25.11 15.96
CA LYS A 446 -15.06 -25.83 16.00
C LYS A 446 -15.17 -26.91 14.94
N LYS A 447 -14.16 -27.09 14.09
CA LYS A 447 -14.15 -28.07 13.00
C LYS A 447 -15.39 -27.91 12.13
N CYS A 448 -15.62 -26.71 11.63
CA CYS A 448 -16.82 -26.38 10.85
C CYS A 448 -16.59 -26.64 9.37
N PRO A 449 -17.31 -27.57 8.71
CA PRO A 449 -17.21 -27.69 7.26
C PRO A 449 -17.72 -26.41 6.59
N VAL A 450 -17.03 -25.99 5.53
CA VAL A 450 -17.38 -24.80 4.74
C VAL A 450 -17.77 -25.26 3.34
N PHE A 451 -19.02 -25.03 2.98
CA PHE A 451 -19.60 -25.39 1.68
C PHE A 451 -19.71 -24.18 0.77
N PHE A 452 -19.61 -24.43 -0.54
CA PHE A 452 -19.75 -23.40 -1.57
C PHE A 452 -20.92 -23.65 -2.52
N LEU A 453 -21.55 -22.55 -2.92
CA LEU A 453 -22.48 -22.50 -4.04
C LEU A 453 -21.78 -22.87 -5.35
N ILE A 454 -22.53 -23.43 -6.29
CA ILE A 454 -22.09 -23.62 -7.68
C ILE A 454 -22.11 -22.26 -8.38
N GLU A 455 -23.21 -21.53 -8.22
CA GLU A 455 -23.45 -20.17 -8.66
C GLU A 455 -24.53 -19.56 -7.76
N ASP A 456 -24.87 -18.28 -7.95
CA ASP A 456 -25.81 -17.59 -7.08
C ASP A 456 -27.17 -18.30 -7.01
N GLY A 457 -27.59 -18.63 -5.78
CA GLY A 457 -28.82 -19.37 -5.50
C GLY A 457 -28.75 -20.87 -5.75
N VAL A 458 -27.63 -21.40 -6.29
CA VAL A 458 -27.51 -22.80 -6.69
C VAL A 458 -26.55 -23.56 -5.76
N ILE A 459 -27.13 -24.37 -4.88
CA ILE A 459 -26.41 -25.29 -3.99
C ILE A 459 -26.35 -26.68 -4.64
N ASN A 460 -25.18 -27.32 -4.62
CA ASN A 460 -25.01 -28.71 -5.03
C ASN A 460 -25.98 -29.64 -4.29
N GLU A 461 -26.63 -30.56 -5.00
CA GLU A 461 -27.69 -31.41 -4.42
C GLU A 461 -27.22 -32.21 -3.20
N ARG A 462 -26.00 -32.76 -3.22
CA ARG A 462 -25.46 -33.51 -2.08
C ARG A 462 -25.26 -32.63 -0.86
N THR A 463 -24.78 -31.41 -1.09
CA THR A 463 -24.60 -30.40 -0.05
C THR A 463 -25.96 -29.97 0.51
N ARG A 464 -26.93 -29.70 -0.36
CA ARG A 464 -28.30 -29.35 0.03
C ARG A 464 -28.91 -30.43 0.90
N GLU A 465 -28.88 -31.68 0.45
CA GLU A 465 -29.40 -32.82 1.22
C GLU A 465 -28.73 -32.95 2.59
N ALA A 466 -27.40 -32.74 2.68
CA ALA A 466 -26.70 -32.83 3.95
C ALA A 466 -27.14 -31.74 4.93
N LEU A 467 -27.36 -30.51 4.45
CA LEU A 467 -27.80 -29.38 5.26
C LEU A 467 -29.29 -29.51 5.64
N GLU A 468 -30.16 -29.94 4.72
CA GLU A 468 -31.60 -30.13 4.95
C GLU A 468 -31.93 -31.36 5.81
N LYS A 469 -30.99 -32.31 5.98
CA LYS A 469 -31.18 -33.47 6.88
C LYS A 469 -30.93 -33.14 8.35
N GLY A 470 -30.60 -31.90 8.70
CA GLY A 470 -30.38 -31.48 10.09
C GLY A 470 -29.10 -32.06 10.71
N VAL A 471 -28.07 -32.33 9.89
CA VAL A 471 -26.79 -32.87 10.37
C VAL A 471 -26.06 -31.88 11.28
N PHE A 472 -26.31 -30.58 11.08
CA PHE A 472 -25.74 -29.47 11.85
C PHE A 472 -26.84 -28.80 12.67
N SER A 473 -26.53 -28.42 13.91
CA SER A 473 -27.44 -27.61 14.74
C SER A 473 -27.39 -26.14 14.35
N HIS A 474 -26.29 -25.68 13.76
CA HIS A 474 -26.12 -24.28 13.36
C HIS A 474 -25.51 -24.12 11.96
N LEU A 475 -25.99 -23.13 11.21
CA LEU A 475 -25.54 -22.80 9.86
C LEU A 475 -25.24 -21.30 9.73
N TYR A 476 -23.97 -20.97 9.55
CA TYR A 476 -23.57 -19.62 9.16
C TYR A 476 -23.71 -19.44 7.64
N VAL A 477 -24.37 -18.35 7.25
CA VAL A 477 -24.57 -17.97 5.85
C VAL A 477 -23.77 -16.71 5.58
N LEU A 478 -22.72 -16.81 4.76
CA LEU A 478 -21.87 -15.67 4.41
C LEU A 478 -22.25 -15.16 3.01
N GLY A 479 -22.60 -13.87 2.93
CA GLY A 479 -23.08 -13.20 1.72
C GLY A 479 -24.55 -12.75 1.80
N GLY A 480 -24.95 -11.86 0.89
CA GLY A 480 -26.29 -11.25 0.88
C GLY A 480 -27.44 -12.21 0.53
N SER A 481 -28.69 -11.79 0.79
CA SER A 481 -29.90 -12.59 0.60
C SER A 481 -30.10 -13.14 -0.82
N GLN A 482 -29.57 -12.45 -1.83
CA GLN A 482 -29.65 -12.89 -3.23
C GLN A 482 -28.78 -14.13 -3.52
N ARG A 483 -27.76 -14.41 -2.69
CA ARG A 483 -26.81 -15.52 -2.92
C ARG A 483 -27.36 -16.86 -2.41
N VAL A 484 -28.01 -16.88 -1.26
CA VAL A 484 -28.57 -18.09 -0.63
C VAL A 484 -30.03 -17.81 -0.32
N SER A 485 -30.97 -18.58 -0.88
CA SER A 485 -32.40 -18.29 -0.74
C SER A 485 -32.93 -18.54 0.67
N ASP A 486 -33.81 -17.67 1.15
CA ASP A 486 -34.46 -17.86 2.45
C ASP A 486 -35.34 -19.12 2.47
N GLU A 487 -35.89 -19.54 1.31
CA GLU A 487 -36.64 -20.79 1.20
C GLU A 487 -35.79 -22.02 1.59
N PHE A 488 -34.54 -22.08 1.13
CA PHE A 488 -33.61 -23.14 1.51
C PHE A 488 -33.30 -23.09 3.02
N LEU A 489 -33.10 -21.90 3.56
CA LEU A 489 -32.80 -21.71 4.97
C LEU A 489 -33.99 -22.09 5.88
N GLU A 490 -35.23 -21.81 5.47
CA GLU A 490 -36.43 -22.27 6.19
C GLU A 490 -36.56 -23.80 6.18
N ARG A 491 -36.14 -24.47 5.10
CA ARG A 491 -36.10 -25.95 5.06
C ARG A 491 -35.09 -26.51 6.06
N CYS A 492 -33.89 -25.91 6.12
CA CYS A 492 -32.89 -26.27 7.13
C CYS A 492 -33.42 -26.04 8.56
N ARG A 493 -34.11 -24.92 8.81
CA ARG A 493 -34.75 -24.64 10.11
C ARG A 493 -35.79 -25.68 10.50
N ARG A 494 -36.64 -26.11 9.56
CA ARG A 494 -37.62 -27.20 9.81
C ARG A 494 -36.96 -28.52 10.16
N ALA A 495 -35.73 -28.75 9.70
CA ALA A 495 -34.92 -29.91 10.05
C ALA A 495 -34.15 -29.76 11.38
N GLY A 496 -34.32 -28.63 12.09
CA GLY A 496 -33.69 -28.37 13.39
C GLY A 496 -32.38 -27.61 13.33
N THR A 497 -31.98 -27.09 12.17
CA THR A 497 -30.78 -26.25 12.02
C THR A 497 -31.11 -24.77 12.20
N GLU A 498 -30.58 -24.15 13.24
CA GLU A 498 -30.61 -22.69 13.35
C GLU A 498 -29.67 -22.07 12.31
N PHE A 499 -30.02 -20.92 11.76
CA PHE A 499 -29.14 -20.23 10.83
C PHE A 499 -28.98 -18.75 11.17
N GLU A 500 -27.80 -18.23 10.87
CA GLU A 500 -27.46 -16.82 11.05
C GLU A 500 -26.75 -16.32 9.80
N ARG A 501 -27.20 -15.18 9.29
CA ARG A 501 -26.58 -14.52 8.14
C ARG A 501 -25.69 -13.39 8.63
N ILE A 502 -24.44 -13.38 8.19
CA ILE A 502 -23.48 -12.33 8.52
C ILE A 502 -23.38 -11.38 7.31
N ILE A 503 -23.72 -10.10 7.54
CA ILE A 503 -23.66 -9.05 6.53
C ILE A 503 -23.07 -7.81 7.19
N GLY A 504 -21.88 -7.40 6.74
CA GLY A 504 -21.30 -6.10 7.06
C GLY A 504 -21.45 -5.12 5.89
N ASP A 505 -21.28 -3.84 6.16
CA ASP A 505 -21.29 -2.77 5.13
C ASP A 505 -20.04 -2.80 4.22
N GLY A 506 -19.04 -3.60 4.61
CA GLY A 506 -17.79 -3.83 3.91
C GLY A 506 -16.96 -4.89 4.64
N PRO A 507 -15.78 -5.28 4.10
CA PRO A 507 -14.97 -6.35 4.68
C PRO A 507 -14.48 -6.04 6.11
N TYR A 508 -14.19 -4.77 6.43
CA TYR A 508 -13.69 -4.38 7.75
C TYR A 508 -14.80 -4.41 8.82
N HIS A 509 -16.00 -3.89 8.49
CA HIS A 509 -17.16 -3.97 9.38
C HIS A 509 -17.60 -5.43 9.58
N ALA A 510 -17.59 -6.24 8.51
CA ALA A 510 -17.85 -7.68 8.63
C ALA A 510 -16.82 -8.36 9.55
N ASN A 511 -15.52 -8.05 9.41
CA ASN A 511 -14.47 -8.56 10.30
C ASN A 511 -14.73 -8.18 11.77
N GLU A 512 -15.12 -6.95 12.07
CA GLU A 512 -15.48 -6.52 13.43
C GLU A 512 -16.68 -7.32 13.98
N LEU A 513 -17.78 -7.43 13.22
CA LEU A 513 -18.96 -8.19 13.62
C LEU A 513 -18.61 -9.66 13.91
N ILE A 514 -17.76 -10.24 13.08
CA ILE A 514 -17.29 -11.62 13.23
C ILE A 514 -16.43 -11.74 14.49
N ASN A 515 -15.49 -10.84 14.72
CA ASN A 515 -14.65 -10.88 15.92
C ASN A 515 -15.47 -10.71 17.20
N ASP A 516 -16.42 -9.77 17.23
CA ASP A 516 -17.34 -9.56 18.37
C ASP A 516 -18.15 -10.83 18.68
N LYS A 517 -18.45 -11.63 17.65
CA LYS A 517 -19.18 -12.90 17.75
C LYS A 517 -18.31 -14.05 18.22
N ILE A 518 -17.10 -14.21 17.66
CA ILE A 518 -16.26 -15.40 17.88
C ILE A 518 -15.30 -15.25 19.05
N THR A 519 -15.10 -14.04 19.59
CA THR A 519 -14.18 -13.79 20.70
C THR A 519 -14.93 -13.70 22.03
N SER A 520 -14.30 -14.19 23.10
CA SER A 520 -14.91 -14.38 24.43
C SER A 520 -15.15 -13.09 25.25
N ASN A 521 -14.95 -11.91 24.66
CA ASN A 521 -14.92 -10.64 25.41
C ASN A 521 -16.17 -9.77 25.26
N THR A 522 -17.26 -10.24 24.64
CA THR A 522 -18.54 -9.52 24.73
C THR A 522 -19.05 -9.60 26.18
N PRO A 523 -19.28 -8.48 26.88
CA PRO A 523 -19.93 -8.48 28.18
C PRO A 523 -21.42 -8.75 27.97
N SER A 524 -21.78 -9.99 27.65
CA SER A 524 -23.18 -10.43 27.57
C SER A 524 -23.39 -11.66 28.43
N ASN A 525 -24.32 -11.54 29.37
CA ASN A 525 -24.74 -12.56 30.35
C ASN A 525 -25.42 -13.80 29.70
N GLN A 526 -25.11 -14.16 28.45
CA GLN A 526 -25.85 -15.19 27.71
C GLN A 526 -25.00 -16.25 26.99
N SER A 527 -23.66 -16.19 27.01
CA SER A 527 -22.82 -17.26 26.46
C SER A 527 -22.23 -18.13 27.59
N SER A 528 -22.78 -19.33 27.78
CA SER A 528 -22.27 -20.34 28.72
C SER A 528 -21.02 -21.09 28.22
N VAL A 529 -20.43 -20.66 27.09
CA VAL A 529 -19.24 -21.27 26.50
C VAL A 529 -18.18 -20.19 26.29
N LYS A 530 -17.10 -20.22 27.09
CA LYS A 530 -15.91 -19.39 26.83
C LYS A 530 -15.33 -19.79 25.47
N SER A 531 -15.39 -18.89 24.49
CA SER A 531 -14.72 -19.11 23.21
C SER A 531 -13.22 -19.27 23.45
N PRO A 532 -12.55 -20.25 22.82
CA PRO A 532 -11.10 -20.35 22.89
C PRO A 532 -10.39 -19.26 22.07
N ILE A 533 -11.11 -18.44 21.29
CA ILE A 533 -10.50 -17.39 20.45
C ILE A 533 -10.56 -16.08 21.22
N THR A 534 -9.46 -15.33 21.20
CA THR A 534 -9.30 -14.08 21.94
C THR A 534 -8.86 -12.95 21.01
N VAL A 535 -9.06 -11.72 21.46
CA VAL A 535 -8.50 -10.52 20.85
C VAL A 535 -7.11 -10.16 21.41
N GLU A 536 -6.58 -10.94 22.36
CA GLU A 536 -5.27 -10.66 22.97
C GLU A 536 -4.15 -10.67 21.93
N ARG A 537 -4.26 -11.54 20.92
CA ARG A 537 -3.44 -11.50 19.71
C ARG A 537 -4.33 -11.28 18.49
N LEU A 538 -4.04 -10.23 17.73
CA LEU A 538 -4.66 -9.97 16.44
C LEU A 538 -3.68 -10.27 15.32
N ILE A 539 -4.12 -11.04 14.33
CA ILE A 539 -3.39 -11.28 13.09
C ILE A 539 -3.85 -10.24 12.07
N VAL A 540 -2.97 -9.30 11.73
CA VAL A 540 -3.26 -8.22 10.78
C VAL A 540 -3.03 -8.73 9.35
N SER A 541 -4.06 -8.61 8.50
CA SER A 541 -4.02 -9.11 7.12
C SER A 541 -4.76 -8.17 6.17
N SER A 542 -4.28 -8.10 4.92
CA SER A 542 -4.98 -7.36 3.87
C SER A 542 -6.28 -8.05 3.47
N ALA A 543 -7.36 -7.28 3.36
CA ALA A 543 -8.61 -7.77 2.79
C ALA A 543 -8.53 -7.98 1.26
N TRP A 544 -7.70 -7.20 0.57
CA TRP A 544 -7.60 -7.17 -0.90
C TRP A 544 -6.50 -8.06 -1.46
N MET A 545 -5.47 -8.34 -0.65
CA MET A 545 -4.45 -9.35 -0.95
C MET A 545 -4.56 -10.53 0.02
N PRO A 546 -5.68 -11.28 0.01
CA PRO A 546 -5.97 -12.33 0.99
C PRO A 546 -5.05 -13.56 0.85
N PHE A 547 -4.19 -13.58 -0.17
CA PHE A 547 -3.38 -14.73 -0.52
C PHE A 547 -2.37 -15.12 0.57
N ASP A 548 -1.93 -14.14 1.36
CA ASP A 548 -1.02 -14.36 2.49
C ASP A 548 -1.73 -15.02 3.68
N ALA A 549 -3.06 -14.87 3.76
CA ALA A 549 -3.90 -15.46 4.80
C ALA A 549 -4.48 -16.85 4.43
N LEU A 550 -4.19 -17.40 3.25
CA LEU A 550 -4.85 -18.63 2.76
C LEU A 550 -4.72 -19.84 3.69
N THR A 551 -3.67 -19.88 4.50
CA THR A 551 -3.41 -20.96 5.46
C THR A 551 -3.37 -20.48 6.90
N ALA A 552 -3.53 -19.17 7.10
CA ALA A 552 -3.37 -18.53 8.39
C ALA A 552 -4.47 -18.91 9.38
N GLY A 553 -5.61 -19.43 8.92
CA GLY A 553 -6.65 -19.98 9.80
C GLY A 553 -6.18 -21.12 10.70
N VAL A 554 -5.25 -21.96 10.22
CA VAL A 554 -4.65 -23.03 11.04
C VAL A 554 -3.78 -22.44 12.15
N TYR A 555 -2.97 -21.44 11.81
CA TYR A 555 -2.14 -20.71 12.77
C TYR A 555 -2.98 -19.96 13.79
N ALA A 556 -3.94 -19.16 13.34
CA ALA A 556 -4.88 -18.40 14.16
C ALA A 556 -5.65 -19.31 15.12
N GLY A 557 -6.12 -20.45 14.62
CA GLY A 557 -6.74 -21.49 15.44
C GLY A 557 -5.81 -22.00 16.53
N LYS A 558 -4.56 -22.37 16.19
CA LYS A 558 -3.57 -22.87 17.16
C LYS A 558 -3.13 -21.83 18.19
N THR A 559 -3.06 -20.56 17.80
CA THR A 559 -2.63 -19.45 18.67
C THR A 559 -3.79 -18.72 19.32
N HIS A 560 -5.03 -19.19 19.14
CA HIS A 560 -6.22 -18.60 19.77
C HIS A 560 -6.43 -17.12 19.40
N SER A 561 -6.07 -16.76 18.16
CA SER A 561 -5.98 -15.38 17.68
C SER A 561 -7.12 -15.04 16.72
N ALA A 562 -7.65 -13.83 16.83
CA ALA A 562 -8.59 -13.26 15.86
C ALA A 562 -7.84 -12.54 14.72
N PHE A 563 -8.53 -12.29 13.60
CA PHE A 563 -7.98 -11.51 12.49
C PHE A 563 -8.42 -10.05 12.60
N LEU A 564 -7.52 -9.13 12.25
CA LEU A 564 -7.84 -7.73 11.98
C LEU A 564 -7.59 -7.46 10.50
N LEU A 565 -8.66 -7.23 9.75
CA LEU A 565 -8.54 -6.89 8.33
C LEU A 565 -8.31 -5.40 8.16
N GLU A 566 -7.33 -5.03 7.35
CA GLU A 566 -6.90 -3.65 7.15
C GLU A 566 -6.33 -3.45 5.74
N ASP A 567 -6.48 -2.25 5.19
CA ASP A 567 -5.85 -1.84 3.92
C ASP A 567 -5.13 -0.51 4.11
N PRO A 568 -3.78 -0.54 4.13
CA PRO A 568 -3.00 0.67 4.37
C PRO A 568 -3.23 1.76 3.33
N GLN A 569 -3.75 1.43 2.14
CA GLN A 569 -4.04 2.39 1.07
C GLN A 569 -5.38 3.14 1.25
N ASP A 570 -6.25 2.66 2.15
CA ASP A 570 -7.54 3.22 2.47
C ASP A 570 -7.56 3.70 3.93
N LEU A 571 -7.48 5.02 4.13
CA LEU A 571 -7.43 5.63 5.45
C LEU A 571 -8.69 5.34 6.26
N ASP A 572 -9.86 5.13 5.63
CA ASP A 572 -11.07 4.72 6.36
C ASP A 572 -10.90 3.30 6.94
N SER A 573 -10.19 2.41 6.24
CA SER A 573 -9.79 1.09 6.75
C SER A 573 -8.82 1.20 7.92
N VAL A 574 -7.74 1.97 7.77
CA VAL A 574 -6.75 2.20 8.84
C VAL A 574 -7.45 2.78 10.07
N SER A 575 -8.28 3.80 9.90
CA SER A 575 -9.04 4.44 10.99
C SER A 575 -10.02 3.46 11.64
N HIS A 576 -10.64 2.57 10.88
CA HIS A 576 -11.50 1.51 11.41
C HIS A 576 -10.70 0.52 12.27
N ALA A 577 -9.54 0.07 11.79
CA ALA A 577 -8.66 -0.83 12.53
C ALA A 577 -8.17 -0.20 13.85
N LEU A 578 -7.78 1.08 13.82
CA LEU A 578 -7.45 1.87 15.03
C LEU A 578 -8.61 1.88 16.03
N SER A 579 -9.80 2.24 15.56
CA SER A 579 -11.01 2.32 16.40
C SER A 579 -11.39 0.96 16.99
N TYR A 580 -11.21 -0.12 16.22
CA TYR A 580 -11.47 -1.47 16.67
C TYR A 580 -10.51 -1.87 17.81
N ILE A 581 -9.21 -1.61 17.67
CA ILE A 581 -8.22 -1.88 18.73
C ILE A 581 -8.56 -1.09 20.01
N GLU A 582 -8.88 0.20 19.87
CA GLU A 582 -9.25 1.06 21.00
C GLU A 582 -10.54 0.59 21.68
N LYS A 583 -11.53 0.12 20.92
CA LYS A 583 -12.79 -0.47 21.43
C LYS A 583 -12.54 -1.68 22.34
N GLN A 584 -11.43 -2.41 22.17
CA GLN A 584 -11.09 -3.57 23.00
C GLN A 584 -10.54 -3.19 24.39
N GLN A 585 -10.41 -1.89 24.73
CA GLN A 585 -10.07 -1.40 26.08
C GLN A 585 -8.81 -2.07 26.69
N GLY A 586 -7.74 -2.17 25.89
CA GLY A 586 -6.47 -2.75 26.31
C GLY A 586 -6.46 -4.28 26.40
N ALA A 587 -7.49 -4.97 25.85
CA ALA A 587 -7.47 -6.42 25.75
C ALA A 587 -6.49 -6.92 24.67
N VAL A 588 -6.24 -6.14 23.62
CA VAL A 588 -5.23 -6.46 22.60
C VAL A 588 -3.84 -6.28 23.21
N ARG A 589 -2.98 -7.29 23.10
CA ARG A 589 -1.61 -7.32 23.66
C ARG A 589 -0.54 -7.58 22.61
N HIS A 590 -0.92 -8.07 21.44
CA HIS A 590 0.03 -8.49 20.41
C HIS A 590 -0.56 -8.38 19.00
N LEU A 591 0.24 -7.92 18.05
CA LEU A 591 -0.09 -7.88 16.62
C LEU A 591 0.85 -8.81 15.84
N THR A 592 0.30 -9.65 14.97
CA THR A 592 1.09 -10.43 14.01
C THR A 592 0.72 -9.99 12.60
N PHE A 593 1.63 -9.31 11.90
CA PHE A 593 1.40 -8.85 10.53
C PHE A 593 1.71 -9.97 9.53
N LEU A 594 0.73 -10.30 8.69
CA LEU A 594 0.93 -11.23 7.57
C LEU A 594 1.34 -10.48 6.32
N GLY A 595 2.48 -10.87 5.76
CA GLY A 595 3.08 -10.20 4.61
C GLY A 595 4.19 -9.22 5.04
N GLY A 596 5.15 -9.01 4.14
CA GLY A 596 6.32 -8.15 4.41
C GLY A 596 6.00 -6.66 4.25
N SER A 597 7.06 -5.86 4.15
CA SER A 597 7.01 -4.41 3.94
C SER A 597 6.31 -3.97 2.64
N THR A 598 5.99 -4.92 1.76
CA THR A 598 5.19 -4.69 0.55
C THR A 598 3.70 -4.51 0.86
N HIS A 599 3.23 -5.05 1.97
CA HIS A 599 1.83 -4.96 2.41
C HIS A 599 1.69 -3.98 3.57
N PHE A 600 2.50 -4.14 4.62
CA PHE A 600 2.49 -3.28 5.80
C PHE A 600 3.87 -2.68 6.01
N SER A 601 4.02 -1.38 5.72
CA SER A 601 5.25 -0.65 5.99
C SER A 601 5.55 -0.57 7.49
N SER A 602 6.78 -0.19 7.85
CA SER A 602 7.12 0.02 9.26
C SER A 602 6.30 1.14 9.91
N LEU A 603 5.78 2.10 9.13
CA LEU A 603 4.88 3.13 9.66
C LEU A 603 3.48 2.59 9.91
N ASP A 604 2.97 1.71 9.06
CA ASP A 604 1.65 1.09 9.24
C ASP A 604 1.66 0.21 10.49
N GLN A 605 2.71 -0.59 10.65
CA GLN A 605 2.95 -1.38 11.85
C GLN A 605 3.05 -0.50 13.10
N LEU A 606 3.77 0.63 13.02
CA LEU A 606 3.90 1.58 14.12
C LEU A 606 2.56 2.19 14.52
N ILE A 607 1.74 2.61 13.56
CA ILE A 607 0.43 3.25 13.80
C ILE A 607 -0.50 2.31 14.57
N LEU A 608 -0.66 1.07 14.12
CA LEU A 608 -1.50 0.09 14.82
C LEU A 608 -0.90 -0.31 16.18
N SER A 609 0.42 -0.43 16.29
CA SER A 609 1.08 -0.73 17.57
C SER A 609 0.88 0.39 18.59
N LYS A 610 0.89 1.66 18.16
CA LYS A 610 0.56 2.79 19.04
C LYS A 610 -0.87 2.72 19.55
N ALA A 611 -1.82 2.31 18.71
CA ALA A 611 -3.22 2.14 19.14
C ALA A 611 -3.35 1.10 20.25
N VAL A 612 -2.61 0.00 20.16
CA VAL A 612 -2.55 -1.01 21.22
C VAL A 612 -2.03 -0.37 22.52
N MET A 613 -0.88 0.30 22.47
CA MET A 613 -0.29 0.98 23.64
C MET A 613 -1.17 2.10 24.20
N ARG A 614 -1.94 2.78 23.36
CA ARG A 614 -2.88 3.82 23.76
C ARG A 614 -4.07 3.23 24.52
N ALA A 615 -4.61 2.11 24.02
CA ALA A 615 -5.76 1.44 24.61
C ALA A 615 -5.45 0.80 25.99
N GLU A 616 -4.17 0.58 26.31
CA GLU A 616 -3.73 0.12 27.63
C GLU A 616 -3.69 1.21 28.70
N ARG A 617 -3.69 2.50 28.30
CA ARG A 617 -3.67 3.66 29.20
C ARG A 617 -5.08 4.08 29.57
#